data_AF-A0A6M0G0E1-F1
#
_entry.id   AF-A0A6M0G0E1-F1
#
_cell.length_a   1.000
_cell.length_b   1.000
_cell.length_c   1.000
_cell.angle_alpha   90.00
_cell.angle_beta   90.00
_cell.angle_gamma   90.00
#
_symmetry.space_group_name_H-M   'P 1'
#
loop_
_entity.id
_entity.type
_entity.pdbx_description
1 polymer ?
#
loop_
_entity_poly.entity_id
_entity_poly.type
_entity_poly.pdbx_seq_one_letter_code
_entity_poly.pdbx_strand_id
1 'polypeptide(L)'
;MKTQETMTNSVSTEISPREQLHQEIEQAPAEIVEIVLDFILFLKSRHSHSSMAKPIPSTAASILKTLENIGTWEGDDFDECLELVHQSRSKFYITTEENQDEYLKVD
;
A
#
# COMPACT_ATOMS: atom_id res chain seq x y z
N MET A 1 -2.93 51.50 -46.23
CA MET A 1 -2.20 50.25 -45.97
C MET A 1 -3.13 49.33 -45.21
N LYS A 2 -3.43 48.15 -45.74
CA LYS A 2 -4.40 47.21 -45.17
C LYS A 2 -3.62 46.04 -44.60
N THR A 3 -3.43 45.99 -43.29
CA THR A 3 -2.87 44.84 -42.59
C THR A 3 -3.99 43.82 -42.40
N GLN A 4 -3.84 42.70 -43.10
CA GLN A 4 -4.72 41.55 -43.04
C GLN A 4 -4.31 40.65 -41.87
N GLU A 5 -5.34 40.17 -41.18
CA GLU A 5 -5.30 39.37 -39.97
C GLU A 5 -4.72 37.98 -40.23
N THR A 6 -3.90 37.50 -39.31
CA THR A 6 -3.62 36.06 -39.17
C THR A 6 -4.26 35.60 -37.87
N MET A 7 -5.56 35.32 -37.95
CA MET A 7 -6.24 34.51 -36.95
C MET A 7 -5.65 33.10 -37.02
N THR A 8 -4.78 32.74 -36.08
CA THR A 8 -4.43 31.34 -35.83
C THR A 8 -5.66 30.68 -35.21
N ASN A 9 -6.53 30.20 -36.07
CA ASN A 9 -7.69 29.41 -35.72
C ASN A 9 -7.15 28.09 -35.14
N SER A 10 -7.10 28.00 -33.81
CA SER A 10 -6.89 26.75 -33.09
C SER A 10 -8.07 25.83 -33.40
N VAL A 11 -7.93 25.09 -34.50
CA VAL A 11 -8.79 23.97 -34.86
C VAL A 11 -8.55 22.89 -33.81
N SER A 12 -9.42 22.91 -32.80
CA SER A 12 -9.68 21.79 -31.91
C SER A 12 -10.39 20.72 -32.73
N THR A 13 -9.63 19.97 -33.54
CA THR A 13 -10.12 18.71 -34.09
C THR A 13 -9.98 17.66 -33.01
N GLU A 14 -11.10 17.06 -32.60
CA GLU A 14 -11.09 15.82 -31.85
C GLU A 14 -10.48 14.72 -32.73
N ILE A 15 -9.16 14.61 -32.70
CA ILE A 15 -8.44 13.51 -33.34
C ILE A 15 -8.72 12.27 -32.49
N SER A 16 -9.13 11.17 -33.13
CA SER A 16 -9.38 9.92 -32.43
C SER A 16 -8.11 9.52 -31.67
N PRO A 17 -8.20 9.02 -30.42
CA PRO A 17 -7.02 8.67 -29.62
C PRO A 17 -6.07 7.69 -30.34
N ARG A 18 -6.60 6.89 -31.27
CA ARG A 18 -5.80 6.02 -32.15
C ARG A 18 -4.99 6.80 -33.19
N GLU A 19 -5.57 7.81 -33.81
CA GLU A 19 -4.91 8.62 -34.85
C GLU A 19 -3.81 9.47 -34.24
N GLN A 20 -4.04 10.05 -33.06
CA GLN A 20 -3.03 10.80 -32.33
C GLN A 20 -1.85 9.89 -31.94
N LEU A 21 -2.12 8.65 -31.49
CA LEU A 21 -1.07 7.69 -31.18
C LEU A 21 -0.23 7.33 -32.41
N HIS A 22 -0.86 7.15 -33.57
CA HIS A 22 -0.14 6.85 -34.82
C HIS A 22 0.76 8.02 -35.22
N GLN A 23 0.25 9.24 -35.15
CA GLN A 23 1.02 10.45 -35.50
C GLN A 23 2.21 10.66 -34.56
N GLU A 24 2.05 10.39 -33.26
CA GLU A 24 3.13 10.52 -32.28
C GLU A 24 4.21 9.43 -32.46
N ILE A 25 3.81 8.20 -32.81
CA ILE A 25 4.75 7.10 -33.08
C ILE A 25 5.61 7.40 -34.33
N GLU A 26 5.04 8.02 -35.37
CA GLU A 26 5.79 8.39 -36.58
C GLU A 26 6.81 9.51 -36.34
N GLN A 27 6.52 10.41 -35.39
CA GLN A 27 7.39 11.54 -35.05
C GLN A 27 8.42 11.20 -33.96
N ALA A 28 8.25 10.08 -33.25
CA ALA A 28 9.10 9.67 -32.14
C ALA A 28 10.39 8.96 -32.59
N PRO A 29 11.50 9.12 -31.84
CA PRO A 29 12.71 8.34 -32.03
C PRO A 29 12.50 6.85 -31.67
N ALA A 30 13.29 5.98 -32.30
CA ALA A 30 13.14 4.52 -32.21
C ALA A 30 13.16 3.95 -30.78
N GLU A 31 13.93 4.56 -29.88
CA GLU A 31 14.00 4.17 -28.46
C GLU A 31 12.65 4.31 -27.74
N ILE A 32 11.90 5.38 -28.04
CA ILE A 32 10.59 5.63 -27.42
C ILE A 32 9.54 4.66 -28.00
N VAL A 33 9.63 4.35 -29.30
CA VAL A 33 8.70 3.42 -29.96
C VAL A 33 8.83 2.01 -29.38
N GLU A 34 10.04 1.56 -29.04
CA GLU A 34 10.27 0.27 -28.40
C GLU A 34 9.58 0.18 -27.02
N ILE A 35 9.73 1.22 -26.20
CA ILE A 35 9.09 1.31 -24.87
C ILE A 35 7.56 1.31 -25.01
N VAL A 36 7.02 2.06 -25.98
CA VAL A 36 5.57 2.10 -26.24
C VAL A 36 5.06 0.75 -26.69
N LEU A 37 5.79 0.04 -27.55
CA LEU A 37 5.44 -1.31 -27.98
C LEU A 37 5.41 -2.30 -26.81
N ASP A 38 6.44 -2.29 -25.97
CA ASP A 38 6.51 -3.15 -24.78
C ASP A 38 5.34 -2.87 -23.83
N PHE A 39 5.02 -1.58 -23.61
CA PHE A 39 3.87 -1.19 -22.79
C PHE A 39 2.53 -1.65 -23.38
N ILE A 40 2.34 -1.54 -24.69
CA ILE A 40 1.13 -2.03 -25.37
C ILE A 40 1.03 -3.56 -25.27
N LEU A 41 2.14 -4.29 -25.43
CA LEU A 41 2.19 -5.73 -25.28
C LEU A 41 1.86 -6.16 -23.85
N PHE A 42 2.42 -5.47 -22.86
CA PHE A 42 2.09 -5.65 -21.44
C PHE A 42 0.59 -5.44 -21.19
N LEU A 43 0.01 -4.36 -21.71
CA LEU A 43 -1.42 -4.10 -21.57
C LEU A 43 -2.26 -5.19 -22.24
N LYS A 44 -1.89 -5.65 -23.44
CA LYS A 44 -2.61 -6.75 -24.12
C LYS A 44 -2.55 -8.05 -23.32
N SER A 45 -1.39 -8.39 -22.76
CA SER A 45 -1.24 -9.55 -21.88
C SER A 45 -2.15 -9.43 -20.65
N ARG A 46 -2.17 -8.27 -19.99
CA ARG A 46 -3.02 -8.02 -18.83
C ARG A 46 -4.52 -8.05 -19.16
N HIS A 47 -4.96 -7.49 -20.28
CA HIS A 47 -6.36 -7.53 -20.70
C HIS A 47 -6.82 -8.96 -21.03
N SER A 48 -5.95 -9.77 -21.63
CA SER A 48 -6.22 -11.19 -21.89
C SER A 48 -6.39 -11.99 -20.59
N HIS A 49 -5.68 -11.62 -19.52
CA HIS A 49 -5.81 -12.24 -18.20
C HIS A 49 -6.95 -11.66 -17.35
N SER A 50 -7.36 -10.41 -17.59
CA SER A 50 -8.37 -9.72 -16.78
C SER A 50 -9.82 -10.09 -17.14
N SER A 51 -10.10 -10.57 -18.36
CA SER A 51 -11.47 -10.96 -18.75
C SER A 51 -11.91 -12.32 -18.17
N MET A 52 -10.99 -13.09 -17.58
CA MET A 52 -11.26 -14.39 -16.93
C MET A 52 -10.92 -14.41 -15.43
N ALA A 53 -10.33 -13.36 -14.87
CA ALA A 53 -10.01 -13.30 -13.46
C ALA A 53 -11.19 -12.74 -12.67
N LYS A 54 -12.02 -13.64 -12.13
CA LYS A 54 -12.87 -13.34 -10.96
C LYS A 54 -12.00 -12.59 -9.95
N PRO A 55 -12.46 -11.47 -9.33
CA PRO A 55 -11.62 -10.70 -8.42
C PRO A 55 -11.12 -11.64 -7.31
N ILE A 56 -9.84 -12.01 -7.39
CA ILE A 56 -9.17 -12.75 -6.34
C ILE A 56 -9.12 -11.74 -5.19
N PRO A 57 -9.79 -11.98 -4.07
CA PRO A 57 -9.75 -11.06 -2.96
C PRO A 57 -8.29 -10.89 -2.57
N SER A 58 -7.78 -9.67 -2.72
CA SER A 58 -6.44 -9.31 -2.26
C SER A 58 -6.31 -9.71 -0.79
N THR A 59 -5.11 -10.09 -0.36
CA THR A 59 -4.79 -10.34 1.05
C THR A 59 -5.29 -9.18 1.93
N ALA A 60 -5.17 -7.94 1.45
CA ALA A 60 -5.69 -6.76 2.14
C ALA A 60 -7.22 -6.78 2.29
N ALA A 61 -7.96 -7.18 1.26
CA ALA A 61 -9.42 -7.29 1.31
C ALA A 61 -9.89 -8.41 2.24
N SER A 62 -9.15 -9.52 2.29
CA SER A 62 -9.43 -10.61 3.23
C SER A 62 -9.17 -10.17 4.68
N ILE A 63 -8.08 -9.45 4.92
CA ILE A 63 -7.73 -8.91 6.25
C ILE A 63 -8.80 -7.92 6.71
N LEU A 64 -9.23 -6.99 5.86
CA LEU A 64 -10.28 -6.02 6.21
C LEU A 64 -11.61 -6.70 6.57
N LYS A 65 -12.00 -7.73 5.82
CA LYS A 65 -13.19 -8.54 6.15
C LYS A 65 -13.06 -9.26 7.49
N THR A 66 -11.86 -9.74 7.82
CA THR A 66 -11.60 -10.35 9.13
C THR A 66 -11.63 -9.31 10.25
N LEU A 67 -11.10 -8.11 10.02
CA LEU A 67 -11.11 -7.02 10.99
C LEU A 67 -12.50 -6.44 11.21
N GLU A 68 -13.39 -6.45 10.21
CA GLU A 68 -14.79 -6.04 10.36
C GLU A 68 -15.55 -6.95 11.34
N ASN A 69 -15.19 -8.23 11.41
CA ASN A 69 -15.79 -9.20 12.30
C ASN A 69 -15.14 -9.23 13.71
N ILE A 70 -13.95 -8.66 13.85
CA ILE A 70 -13.29 -8.53 15.15
C ILE A 70 -13.82 -7.23 15.75
N GLY A 71 -14.50 -7.32 16.90
CA GLY A 71 -14.96 -6.13 17.62
C GLY A 71 -13.82 -5.17 17.92
N THR A 72 -14.15 -3.96 18.36
CA THR A 72 -13.15 -3.01 18.87
C THR A 72 -12.29 -3.71 19.91
N TRP A 73 -10.98 -3.76 19.69
CA TRP A 73 -10.02 -4.06 20.73
C TRP A 73 -10.12 -2.93 21.76
N GLU A 74 -10.95 -3.16 22.76
CA GLU A 74 -11.12 -2.29 23.91
C GLU A 74 -10.62 -3.08 25.11
N GLY A 75 -9.53 -2.60 25.70
CA GLY A 75 -8.85 -3.24 26.82
C GLY A 75 -7.91 -2.23 27.44
N ASP A 76 -8.33 -1.64 28.56
CA ASP A 76 -7.43 -1.06 29.55
C ASP A 76 -7.06 -2.17 30.55
N ASP A 77 -6.69 -3.34 30.02
CA ASP A 77 -6.47 -4.59 30.74
C ASP A 77 -4.99 -4.84 30.99
N PHE A 78 -4.15 -3.82 30.78
CA PHE A 78 -2.71 -3.89 31.00
C PHE A 78 -2.40 -4.25 32.45
N ASP A 79 -3.04 -3.60 33.42
CA ASP A 79 -2.82 -3.86 34.84
C ASP A 79 -3.29 -5.26 35.25
N GLU A 80 -4.43 -5.73 34.72
CA GLU A 80 -4.95 -7.09 34.97
C GLU A 80 -4.01 -8.16 34.40
N CYS A 81 -3.54 -7.97 33.16
CA CYS A 81 -2.58 -8.86 32.53
C CYS A 81 -1.23 -8.86 33.27
N LEU A 82 -0.78 -7.69 33.75
CA LEU A 82 0.47 -7.55 34.49
C LEU A 82 0.36 -8.25 35.86
N GLU A 83 -0.75 -8.09 36.56
CA GLU A 83 -1.07 -8.77 37.81
C GLU A 83 -1.03 -10.30 37.62
N LEU A 84 -1.69 -10.83 36.58
CA LEU A 84 -1.67 -12.26 36.24
C LEU A 84 -0.26 -12.78 35.99
N VAL A 85 0.59 -12.01 35.30
CA VAL A 85 2.00 -12.36 35.10
C VAL A 85 2.77 -12.37 36.43
N HIS A 86 2.55 -11.38 37.29
CA HIS A 86 3.19 -11.31 38.60
C HIS A 86 2.81 -12.48 39.50
N GLN A 87 1.56 -12.93 39.44
CA GLN A 87 1.07 -14.07 40.21
C GLN A 87 1.55 -15.42 39.66
N SER A 88 1.63 -15.56 38.34
CA SER A 88 1.98 -16.84 37.69
C SER A 88 3.48 -17.06 37.47
N ARG A 89 4.28 -15.99 37.42
CA ARG A 89 5.73 -16.11 37.17
C ARG A 89 6.44 -16.79 38.34
N SER A 90 7.41 -17.63 38.03
CA SER A 90 8.31 -18.19 39.02
C SER A 90 9.14 -17.08 39.68
N LYS A 91 9.17 -17.05 41.01
CA LYS A 91 10.05 -16.16 41.77
C LYS A 91 11.48 -16.68 41.68
N PHE A 92 12.39 -15.87 41.14
CA PHE A 92 13.82 -16.17 41.09
C PHE A 92 14.55 -15.16 41.97
N TYR A 93 15.20 -15.67 43.03
CA TYR A 93 16.03 -14.87 43.90
C TYR A 93 17.45 -14.98 43.41
N ILE A 94 18.00 -13.88 42.89
CA ILE A 94 19.44 -13.78 42.65
C ILE A 94 20.05 -13.39 43.99
N THR A 95 20.75 -14.34 44.61
CA THR A 95 21.58 -14.05 45.78
C THR A 95 22.79 -13.27 45.28
N THR A 96 22.71 -11.94 45.28
CA THR A 96 23.91 -11.10 45.26
C THR A 96 24.58 -11.25 46.62
N GLU A 97 25.82 -11.71 46.64
CA GLU A 97 26.64 -11.83 47.85
C GLU A 97 27.06 -10.45 48.39
N GLU A 98 26.09 -9.56 48.63
CA GLU A 98 26.25 -8.33 49.39
C GLU A 98 24.95 -8.07 50.17
N ASN A 99 25.09 -7.87 51.49
CA ASN A 99 24.06 -7.66 52.53
C ASN A 99 23.69 -8.91 53.36
N GLN A 100 24.65 -9.35 54.16
CA GLN A 100 24.35 -9.60 55.57
C GLN A 100 23.89 -8.28 56.21
N ASP A 101 22.95 -8.39 57.13
CA ASP A 101 22.42 -7.35 58.01
C ASP A 101 21.26 -6.51 57.43
N GLU A 102 20.01 -6.93 57.69
CA GLU A 102 19.16 -6.26 58.70
C GLU A 102 17.80 -6.99 58.79
N TYR A 103 17.65 -7.81 59.84
CA TYR A 103 16.36 -8.33 60.27
C TYR A 103 15.51 -7.17 60.80
N LEU A 104 14.52 -6.71 60.05
CA LEU A 104 13.43 -5.91 60.60
C LEU A 104 12.25 -6.82 60.94
N LYS A 105 12.15 -7.14 62.24
CA LYS A 105 10.91 -7.57 62.89
C LYS A 105 9.83 -6.51 62.66
N VAL A 106 8.61 -6.97 62.41
CA VAL A 106 7.41 -6.16 62.64
C VAL A 106 6.53 -6.98 63.57
N ASP A 107 6.33 -6.45 64.78
CA ASP A 107 5.33 -6.89 65.75
C ASP A 107 3.90 -6.59 65.23
#